data_AF-A0A0A0DV21-F1
#
_entry.id   AF-A0A0A0DV21-F1
#
_cell.length_a   1.000
_cell.length_b   1.000
_cell.length_c   1.000
_cell.angle_alpha   90.00
_cell.angle_beta   90.00
_cell.angle_gamma   90.00
#
_symmetry.space_group_name_H-M   'P 1'
#
loop_
_entity.id
_entity.type
_entity.pdbx_description
1 polymer ?
#
loop_
_entity_poly.entity_id
_entity_poly.type
_entity_poly.pdbx_seq_one_letter_code
_entity_poly.pdbx_strand_id
1 'polypeptide(L)'
;MERPQRQPVRYVVVIDSGGAAVSRLFLATRHQVDEYDGGVPEVAQMIQGLQPVKSANGPEWDAALQGHSTQERQAADVYTLEV
;
A
#
# COMPACT_ATOMS: atom_id res chain seq x y z
N MET A 1 16.35 -16.47 -20.29
CA MET A 1 15.60 -16.78 -19.05
C MET A 1 14.64 -15.64 -18.83
N GLU A 2 13.37 -15.83 -19.18
CA GLU A 2 12.33 -14.83 -18.94
C GLU A 2 12.09 -14.81 -17.42
N ARG A 3 12.55 -13.74 -16.76
CA ARG A 3 12.20 -13.53 -15.35
C ARG A 3 10.67 -13.54 -15.29
N PRO A 4 10.03 -14.29 -14.37
CA PRO A 4 8.58 -14.29 -14.26
C PRO A 4 8.15 -12.82 -14.20
N GLN A 5 7.26 -12.40 -15.11
CA GLN A 5 6.70 -11.06 -15.13
C GLN A 5 6.07 -10.82 -13.76
N ARG A 6 6.82 -10.20 -12.84
CA ARG A 6 6.26 -9.70 -11.59
C ARG A 6 5.21 -8.71 -12.01
N GLN A 7 3.94 -9.03 -11.71
CA GLN A 7 2.85 -8.13 -12.02
C GLN A 7 3.17 -6.76 -11.41
N PRO A 8 2.97 -5.67 -12.16
CA PRO A 8 3.35 -4.36 -11.69
C PRO A 8 2.53 -4.01 -10.44
N VAL A 9 3.23 -3.49 -9.43
CA VAL A 9 2.59 -2.93 -8.23
C VAL A 9 1.73 -1.75 -8.66
N ARG A 10 0.45 -1.78 -8.30
CA ARG A 10 -0.50 -0.73 -8.69
C ARG A 10 -0.85 0.19 -7.54
N TYR A 11 -0.80 -0.31 -6.31
CA TYR A 11 -1.14 0.46 -5.13
C TYR A 11 -0.08 0.32 -4.05
N VAL A 12 0.17 1.40 -3.33
CA VAL A 12 0.95 1.40 -2.10
C VAL A 12 0.05 1.95 -1.00
N VAL A 13 -0.15 1.20 0.08
CA VAL A 13 -0.91 1.66 1.23
C VAL A 13 0.06 1.88 2.36
N VAL A 14 0.15 3.12 2.84
CA VAL A 14 0.90 3.46 4.04
C VAL A 14 -0.11 3.53 5.19
N ILE A 15 0.07 2.69 6.20
CA ILE A 15 -0.84 2.59 7.35
C ILE A 15 -0.03 2.57 8.64
N ASP A 16 -0.45 3.38 9.63
CA ASP A 16 0.09 3.26 10.99
C ASP A 16 -0.57 2.07 11.67
N SER A 17 0.24 1.11 12.09
CA SER A 17 -0.20 -0.06 12.85
C SER A 17 0.47 -0.05 14.22
N GLY A 18 -0.30 0.33 15.23
CA GLY A 18 0.17 0.34 16.61
C GLY A 18 1.39 1.24 16.89
N GLY A 19 1.56 2.35 16.15
CA GLY A 19 2.66 3.31 16.33
C GLY A 19 3.89 3.07 15.45
N ALA A 20 3.82 2.10 14.53
CA ALA A 20 4.76 1.97 13.42
C ALA A 20 4.02 2.14 12.10
N ALA A 21 4.48 3.07 11.27
CA ALA A 21 4.02 3.16 9.90
C ALA A 21 4.56 1.97 9.11
N VAL A 22 3.70 1.31 8.32
CA VAL A 22 4.07 0.24 7.39
C VAL A 22 3.53 0.57 6.00
N SER A 23 4.31 0.22 4.98
CA SER A 23 4.01 0.46 3.57
C SER A 23 3.81 -0.87 2.87
N ARG A 24 2.57 -1.15 2.47
CA ARG A 24 2.19 -2.39 1.80
C ARG A 24 2.02 -2.17 0.31
N LEU A 25 2.64 -3.02 -0.49
CA LEU A 25 2.58 -2.97 -1.95
C LEU A 25 1.54 -3.97 -2.43
N PHE A 26 0.65 -3.50 -3.30
CA PHE A 26 -0.45 -4.29 -3.84
C PHE A 26 -0.49 -4.24 -5.36
N LEU A 27 -0.94 -5.33 -5.95
CA LEU A 27 -1.25 -5.43 -7.38
C LEU A 27 -2.59 -4.75 -7.69
N ALA A 28 -2.92 -4.65 -8.99
CA ALA A 28 -4.24 -4.14 -9.43
C ALA A 28 -5.43 -4.91 -8.81
N THR A 29 -5.22 -6.18 -8.46
CA THR A 29 -6.18 -7.06 -7.78
C THR A 29 -6.27 -6.82 -6.26
N ARG A 30 -5.54 -5.84 -5.69
CA ARG A 30 -5.36 -5.65 -4.25
C ARG A 30 -4.75 -6.85 -3.53
N HIS A 31 -4.04 -7.71 -4.26
CA HIS A 31 -3.23 -8.75 -3.66
C HIS A 31 -1.91 -8.16 -3.15
N GLN A 32 -1.63 -8.34 -1.86
CA GLN A 32 -0.37 -7.89 -1.27
C GLN A 32 0.79 -8.69 -1.85
N VAL A 33 1.84 -8.01 -2.30
CA VAL A 33 3.04 -8.65 -2.83
C VAL A 33 4.27 -8.39 -2.00
N ASP A 34 4.28 -7.30 -1.24
CA ASP A 34 5.41 -6.90 -0.42
C ASP A 34 4.98 -5.96 0.71
N GLU A 35 5.81 -5.85 1.73
CA GLU A 35 5.64 -4.95 2.87
C GLU A 35 6.99 -4.39 3.29
N TYR A 36 7.03 -3.08 3.55
CA TYR A 36 8.20 -2.38 4.04
C TYR A 36 7.84 -1.54 5.26
N ASP A 37 8.82 -1.25 6.10
CA ASP A 37 8.64 -0.25 7.15
C ASP A 37 8.38 1.14 6.53
N GLY A 38 7.51 1.90 7.18
CA GLY A 38 7.16 3.26 6.78
C GLY A 38 8.38 4.17 6.87
N GLY A 39 8.87 4.63 5.72
CA GLY A 39 10.02 5.52 5.63
C GLY A 39 11.25 4.89 4.97
N VAL A 40 11.16 3.68 4.42
CA VAL A 40 12.24 3.18 3.56
C VAL A 40 12.37 4.06 2.29
N PRO A 41 13.60 4.40 1.87
CA PRO A 41 13.84 5.25 0.70
C PRO A 41 13.17 4.73 -0.58
N GLU A 42 13.08 3.41 -0.74
CA GLU A 42 12.50 2.74 -1.89
C GLU A 42 11.02 3.10 -2.04
N VAL A 43 10.23 2.99 -0.98
CA VAL A 43 8.82 3.35 -0.99
C VAL A 43 8.66 4.86 -1.18
N ALA A 44 9.47 5.66 -0.48
CA ALA A 44 9.43 7.11 -0.61
C ALA A 44 9.67 7.57 -2.05
N GLN A 45 10.59 6.92 -2.78
CA GLN A 45 10.82 7.15 -4.20
C GLN A 45 9.65 6.69 -5.08
N MET A 46 9.03 5.55 -4.75
CA MET A 46 7.88 5.02 -5.51
C MET A 46 6.66 5.93 -5.44
N ILE A 47 6.39 6.52 -4.28
CA ILE A 47 5.24 7.41 -4.06
C ILE A 47 5.56 8.88 -4.27
N GLN A 48 6.81 9.21 -4.64
CA GLN A 48 7.26 10.59 -4.78
C GLN A 48 6.48 11.31 -5.88
N GLY A 49 5.84 12.43 -5.51
CA GLY A 49 5.05 13.24 -6.44
C GLY A 49 3.64 12.70 -6.70
N LEU A 50 3.27 11.56 -6.13
CA LEU A 50 1.90 11.05 -6.15
C LEU A 50 1.08 11.67 -5.03
N GLN A 51 -0.18 11.95 -5.31
CA GLN A 51 -1.14 12.39 -4.30
C GLN A 51 -1.81 11.16 -3.67
N PRO A 52 -1.67 10.93 -2.36
CA PRO A 52 -2.38 9.84 -1.71
C PRO A 52 -3.87 10.15 -1.67
N VAL A 53 -4.67 9.11 -1.83
CA VAL A 53 -6.06 9.11 -1.41
C VAL A 53 -6.09 8.72 0.06
N LYS A 54 -6.56 9.63 0.90
CA LYS A 54 -6.71 9.37 2.32
C LYS A 54 -7.87 8.40 2.55
N SER A 55 -7.66 7.46 3.47
CA SER A 55 -8.53 6.35 3.85
C SER A 55 -8.58 5.17 2.88
N ALA A 56 -8.38 3.98 3.44
CA ALA A 56 -8.54 2.68 2.81
C ALA A 56 -9.75 1.93 3.40
N ASN A 57 -10.88 2.63 3.52
CA ASN A 57 -12.12 2.09 4.09
C ASN A 57 -13.05 1.43 3.07
N GLY A 58 -12.70 1.51 1.78
CA GLY A 58 -13.51 0.89 0.73
C GLY A 58 -13.58 -0.63 0.93
N PRO A 59 -14.69 -1.28 0.53
CA PRO A 59 -14.84 -2.73 0.63
C PRO A 59 -13.76 -3.50 -0.14
N GLU A 60 -13.13 -2.88 -1.14
CA GLU A 60 -11.99 -3.45 -1.85
C GLU A 60 -10.74 -3.63 -0.99
N TRP A 61 -10.65 -2.94 0.15
CA TRP A 61 -9.53 -3.02 1.10
C TRP A 61 -9.83 -3.89 2.31
N ASP A 62 -11.09 -4.32 2.51
CA ASP A 62 -11.48 -5.10 3.69
C ASP A 62 -10.69 -6.42 3.82
N ALA A 63 -10.50 -7.13 2.71
CA ALA A 63 -9.71 -8.35 2.70
C ALA A 63 -8.20 -8.07 2.80
N ALA A 64 -7.72 -7.04 2.11
CA ALA A 64 -6.31 -6.68 2.03
C ALA A 64 -5.75 -6.12 3.35
N LEU A 65 -6.58 -5.41 4.12
CA LEU A 65 -6.26 -4.80 5.40
C LEU A 65 -6.96 -5.51 6.56
N GLN A 66 -7.31 -6.79 6.38
CA GLN A 66 -7.89 -7.59 7.44
C GLN A 66 -6.92 -7.67 8.62
N GLY A 67 -7.38 -7.26 9.81
CA GLY A 67 -6.55 -7.16 11.02
C GLY A 67 -6.22 -5.72 11.42
N HIS A 68 -6.41 -4.75 10.53
CA HIS A 68 -6.34 -3.33 10.88
C HIS A 68 -7.67 -2.81 11.41
N SER A 69 -7.58 -1.94 12.40
CA SER A 69 -8.73 -1.23 12.95
C SER A 69 -9.29 -0.23 11.94
N THR A 70 -10.58 0.10 12.06
CA THR A 70 -11.20 1.13 11.20
C THR A 70 -10.50 2.48 11.31
N GLN A 71 -9.96 2.84 12.49
CA GLN A 71 -9.17 4.07 12.65
C GLN A 71 -7.86 4.02 11.85
N GLU A 72 -7.14 2.90 11.88
CA GLU A 72 -5.91 2.73 11.11
C GLU A 72 -6.19 2.82 9.61
N ARG A 73 -7.27 2.16 9.15
CA ARG A 73 -7.72 2.23 7.75
C ARG A 73 -8.19 3.63 7.33
N GLN A 74 -8.80 4.39 8.23
CA GLN A 74 -9.16 5.80 8.00
C GLN A 74 -7.94 6.70 7.88
N ALA A 75 -6.90 6.43 8.69
CA ALA A 75 -5.67 7.18 8.71
C ALA A 75 -4.71 6.79 7.56
N ALA A 76 -4.94 5.65 6.91
CA ALA A 76 -4.08 5.14 5.84
C ALA A 76 -4.06 6.05 4.61
N ASP A 77 -2.89 6.15 3.99
CA ASP A 77 -2.66 6.86 2.74
C ASP A 77 -2.51 5.85 1.59
N VAL A 78 -3.38 5.92 0.60
CA VAL A 78 -3.39 5.01 -0.56
C VAL A 78 -2.83 5.73 -1.78
N TYR A 79 -1.67 5.32 -2.24
CA TYR A 79 -1.03 5.82 -3.45
C TYR A 79 -1.33 4.88 -4.62
N THR A 80 -1.71 5.43 -5.76
CA THR A 80 -1.90 4.67 -7.01
C THR A 80 -0.73 4.94 -7.93
N LEU A 81 0.01 3.89 -8.29
CA LEU A 81 1.16 4.00 -9.19
C LEU A 81 0.69 3.97 -10.64
N GLU A 82 1.10 4.96 -11.43
CA GLU A 82 0.92 5.00 -12.88
C GLU A 82 2.04 4.23 -13.59
N VAL A 83 2.20 2.95 -13.24
CA VAL A 83 3.10 2.02 -13.94
C VAL A 83 2.44 1.37 -15.14
#